data_AF-A0A3D3R686-F1
#
_entry.id   AF-A0A3D3R686-F1
#
_cell.length_a   1.000
_cell.length_b   1.000
_cell.length_c   1.000
_cell.angle_alpha   90.00
_cell.angle_beta   90.00
_cell.angle_gamma   90.00
#
_symmetry.space_group_name_H-M   'P 1'
#
loop_
_entity.id
_entity.type
_entity.pdbx_description
1 polymer ?
#
loop_
_entity_poly.entity_id
_entity_poly.type
_entity_poly.pdbx_seq_one_letter_code
_entity_poly.pdbx_strand_id
1 'polypeptide(L)'
;MLTQRIPAAWIRGVLPLMLFLLLALFLNMAGRNLAAAEIDPEEDDYPPGLLGTYQSENTQIQRIDPDIAFNWGKQAPLPQIPAGPFSADWTSLILVRQPGDYQISAYLEGELTVEIDGKTVLKGKRETPGWIVGEKYKQNFGEFELKVTYKKISSEARVQLFWSSNLFGLEPIQANILYREEGNPEVAQIWRGRTHFDAHRCNRCHQRADQLTSPAAPDLTHVTTALNPAWLVRKIKNDDSVSAHAKMPFFGFNDQQAEAIAAYLFANAKSASLSKIPAAPKDKKTKKAPTHDEEQRAGEILMRSVGCLACHTIDGKGNQQPFSGGDLSSIGDKRETQWFYTWLSDPAKLNKAHRMPVIKLSTTERRQLAYALSELKQAKLPQGKKPQSDKTLIASGKKLITQARCAACHTIPGIETPAQQIVDLSKSTEDWKNSCLAETTDLEKGRPAYRTIDREAVIAYLKSSTGAPSPENEFDRGRYVLEQRNCIYCHERDKHEGITQIAGQMAKFDPALAGQSEG
;
A
#
# COMPACT_ATOMS: atom_id res chain seq x y z
N MET A 1 1.33 88.88 5.93
CA MET A 1 0.22 88.93 4.96
C MET A 1 0.13 87.58 4.26
N LEU A 2 -1.11 87.12 4.07
CA LEU A 2 -1.56 85.92 3.36
C LEU A 2 -1.25 84.53 3.95
N THR A 3 -2.16 84.15 4.84
CA THR A 3 -2.75 82.81 4.97
C THR A 3 -3.17 82.19 3.63
N GLN A 4 -2.79 80.93 3.39
CA GLN A 4 -3.59 80.02 2.56
C GLN A 4 -3.75 78.66 3.27
N ARG A 5 -5.02 78.32 3.49
CA ARG A 5 -5.52 77.09 4.09
C ARG A 5 -5.49 75.98 3.03
N ILE A 6 -4.88 74.84 3.36
CA ILE A 6 -5.04 73.60 2.59
C ILE A 6 -6.36 72.94 3.03
N PRO A 7 -7.29 72.61 2.12
CA PRO A 7 -8.57 72.03 2.48
C PRO A 7 -8.43 70.58 2.94
N ALA A 8 -8.99 70.30 4.13
CA ALA A 8 -9.07 68.99 4.76
C ALA A 8 -10.11 68.05 4.10
N ALA A 9 -10.03 67.88 2.78
CA ALA A 9 -10.94 67.03 2.00
C ALA A 9 -10.27 65.83 1.31
N TRP A 10 -8.94 65.65 1.46
CA TRP A 10 -8.19 64.57 0.79
C TRP A 10 -7.84 63.37 1.70
N ILE A 11 -8.32 63.34 2.95
CA ILE A 11 -7.94 62.31 3.95
C ILE A 11 -9.13 61.39 4.33
N ARG A 12 -10.26 61.44 3.61
CA ARG A 12 -11.45 60.59 3.93
C ARG A 12 -11.92 59.60 2.86
N GLY A 13 -11.23 59.49 1.73
CA GLY A 13 -11.66 58.60 0.63
C GLY A 13 -10.67 57.52 0.19
N VAL A 14 -9.36 57.71 0.41
CA VAL A 14 -8.33 56.81 -0.17
C VAL A 14 -7.89 55.71 0.81
N LEU A 15 -7.87 56.01 2.11
CA LEU A 15 -7.52 55.04 3.16
C LEU A 15 -8.55 53.90 3.30
N PRO A 16 -9.88 54.14 3.21
CA PRO A 16 -10.87 53.05 3.25
C PRO A 16 -10.82 52.17 2.00
N LEU A 17 -10.52 52.75 0.83
CA LEU A 17 -10.48 52.02 -0.43
C LEU A 17 -9.25 51.10 -0.54
N MET A 18 -8.08 51.56 -0.07
CA MET A 18 -6.89 50.70 0.02
C MET A 18 -7.04 49.60 1.09
N LEU A 19 -7.69 49.90 2.22
CA LEU A 19 -7.97 48.87 3.24
C LEU A 19 -8.99 47.85 2.73
N PHE A 20 -10.00 48.27 1.95
CA PHE A 20 -10.99 47.38 1.34
C PHE A 20 -10.39 46.54 0.20
N LEU A 21 -9.49 47.10 -0.62
CA LEU A 21 -8.76 46.36 -1.65
C LEU A 21 -7.75 45.37 -1.06
N LEU A 22 -7.07 45.72 0.05
CA LEU A 22 -6.21 44.79 0.78
C LEU A 22 -7.01 43.69 1.49
N LEU A 23 -8.18 44.01 2.07
CA LEU A 23 -9.08 43.00 2.64
C LEU A 23 -9.64 42.08 1.56
N ALA A 24 -10.02 42.61 0.38
CA ALA A 24 -10.50 41.82 -0.76
C ALA A 24 -9.39 40.97 -1.41
N LEU A 25 -8.13 41.42 -1.39
CA LEU A 25 -6.98 40.61 -1.80
C LEU A 25 -6.65 39.53 -0.76
N PHE A 26 -6.78 39.82 0.53
CA PHE A 26 -6.61 38.83 1.60
C PHE A 26 -7.76 37.81 1.66
N LEU A 27 -9.00 38.21 1.37
CA LEU A 27 -10.11 37.26 1.21
C LEU A 27 -9.99 36.42 -0.08
N ASN A 28 -9.40 36.95 -1.16
CA ASN A 28 -9.09 36.15 -2.36
C ASN A 28 -7.87 35.24 -2.21
N MET A 29 -6.90 35.59 -1.35
CA MET A 29 -5.75 34.72 -1.07
C MET A 29 -5.99 33.72 0.07
N ALA A 30 -6.90 34.02 1.01
CA ALA A 30 -7.35 33.07 2.03
C ALA A 30 -8.34 32.03 1.47
N GLY A 31 -9.00 32.31 0.34
CA GLY A 31 -9.86 31.38 -0.39
C GLY A 31 -9.14 30.43 -1.36
N ARG A 32 -7.79 30.39 -1.35
CA ARG A 32 -6.97 29.43 -2.13
C ARG A 32 -6.24 28.42 -1.26
N ASN A 33 -6.77 28.15 -0.08
CA ASN A 33 -6.48 26.89 0.59
C ASN A 33 -7.31 25.81 -0.10
N LEU A 34 -6.60 24.88 -0.74
CA LEU A 34 -6.98 23.49 -0.95
C LEU A 34 -8.49 23.27 -0.99
N ALA A 35 -9.06 23.30 -2.19
CA ALA A 35 -10.23 22.48 -2.46
C ALA A 35 -9.81 21.01 -2.25
N ALA A 36 -9.75 20.59 -0.98
CA ALA A 36 -10.26 19.28 -0.63
C ALA A 36 -11.65 19.25 -1.27
N ALA A 37 -11.87 18.30 -2.17
CA ALA A 37 -13.20 18.07 -2.68
C ALA A 37 -14.14 18.05 -1.46
N GLU A 38 -15.08 18.99 -1.41
CA GLU A 38 -16.24 18.84 -0.55
C GLU A 38 -16.87 17.53 -0.99
N ILE A 39 -16.61 16.49 -0.21
CA ILE A 39 -17.33 15.23 -0.29
C ILE A 39 -18.75 15.61 0.10
N ASP A 40 -19.66 15.45 -0.86
CA ASP A 40 -21.08 15.59 -0.66
C ASP A 40 -21.51 14.70 0.53
N PRO A 41 -22.05 15.26 1.64
CA PRO A 41 -22.44 14.47 2.80
C PRO A 41 -23.76 13.69 2.62
N GLU A 42 -24.42 13.75 1.45
CA GLU A 42 -25.76 13.17 1.25
C GLU A 42 -25.80 11.81 0.51
N GLU A 43 -24.66 11.21 0.16
CA GLU A 43 -24.59 9.76 -0.13
C GLU A 43 -23.91 9.07 1.06
N ASP A 44 -24.70 8.71 2.08
CA ASP A 44 -24.30 7.77 3.15
C ASP A 44 -24.06 6.38 2.53
N ASP A 45 -23.02 6.24 1.71
CA ASP A 45 -22.59 4.96 1.17
C ASP A 45 -22.00 4.14 2.32
N TYR A 46 -22.83 3.27 2.90
CA TYR A 46 -22.40 2.30 3.90
C TYR A 46 -21.13 1.59 3.41
N PRO A 47 -19.99 1.63 4.14
CA PRO A 47 -18.77 1.01 3.67
C PRO A 47 -18.91 -0.52 3.50
N PRO A 48 -18.23 -1.13 2.51
CA PRO A 48 -18.41 -2.54 2.17
C PRO A 48 -17.81 -3.49 3.21
N GLY A 49 -18.54 -4.56 3.55
CA GLY A 49 -18.15 -5.64 4.45
C GLY A 49 -19.03 -5.73 5.72
N LEU A 50 -18.59 -6.51 6.69
CA LEU A 50 -19.24 -6.75 7.98
C LEU A 50 -18.37 -6.27 9.13
N LEU A 51 -19.01 -5.78 10.21
CA LEU A 51 -18.34 -5.58 11.49
C LEU A 51 -18.43 -6.87 12.31
N GLY A 52 -17.31 -7.56 12.45
CA GLY A 52 -17.15 -8.77 13.26
C GLY A 52 -16.65 -8.47 14.66
N THR A 53 -17.35 -8.96 15.67
CA THR A 53 -16.96 -8.92 17.08
C THR A 53 -16.60 -10.31 17.55
N TYR A 54 -15.30 -10.54 17.80
CA TYR A 54 -14.75 -11.82 18.23
C TYR A 54 -14.54 -11.82 19.74
N GLN A 55 -14.91 -12.92 20.39
CA GLN A 55 -14.93 -12.99 21.85
C GLN A 55 -14.43 -14.34 22.36
N SER A 56 -13.68 -14.30 23.47
CA SER A 56 -13.30 -15.50 24.24
C SER A 56 -12.99 -15.08 25.67
N GLU A 57 -13.60 -15.76 26.65
CA GLU A 57 -13.49 -15.45 28.08
C GLU A 57 -13.71 -13.97 28.38
N ASN A 58 -12.65 -13.21 28.65
CA ASN A 58 -12.68 -11.79 29.01
C ASN A 58 -12.18 -10.87 27.89
N THR A 59 -11.87 -11.40 26.71
CA THR A 59 -11.34 -10.64 25.58
C THR A 59 -12.41 -10.48 24.52
N GLN A 60 -12.63 -9.24 24.10
CA GLN A 60 -13.46 -8.88 22.95
C GLN A 60 -12.63 -8.01 22.01
N ILE A 61 -12.65 -8.33 20.72
CA ILE A 61 -11.94 -7.59 19.68
C ILE A 61 -12.84 -7.44 18.46
N GLN A 62 -12.78 -6.28 17.82
CA GLN A 62 -13.53 -6.00 16.60
C GLN A 62 -12.62 -6.00 15.38
N ARG A 63 -13.17 -6.44 14.25
CA ARG A 63 -12.52 -6.46 12.93
C ARG A 63 -13.55 -6.19 11.84
N ILE A 64 -13.08 -5.61 10.74
CA ILE A 64 -13.85 -5.53 9.51
C ILE A 64 -13.54 -6.76 8.66
N ASP A 65 -14.56 -7.57 8.40
CA ASP A 65 -14.49 -8.75 7.53
C ASP A 65 -15.19 -8.44 6.21
N PRO A 66 -14.63 -8.76 5.05
CA PRO A 66 -15.32 -8.52 3.79
C PRO A 66 -16.41 -9.57 3.51
N ASP A 67 -16.28 -10.78 4.06
CA ASP A 67 -17.18 -11.92 3.86
C ASP A 67 -17.12 -12.89 5.04
N ILE A 68 -18.06 -13.85 5.09
CA ILE A 68 -18.03 -14.97 6.06
C ILE A 68 -17.69 -16.26 5.31
N ALA A 69 -16.39 -16.47 5.09
CA ALA A 69 -15.83 -17.64 4.40
C ALA A 69 -14.63 -18.25 5.14
N PHE A 70 -14.68 -18.25 6.47
CA PHE A 70 -13.56 -18.60 7.35
C PHE A 70 -13.33 -20.11 7.48
N ASN A 71 -12.05 -20.49 7.42
CA ASN A 71 -11.57 -21.80 7.83
C ASN A 71 -10.34 -21.63 8.73
N TRP A 72 -10.56 -21.54 10.03
CA TRP A 72 -9.48 -21.36 11.01
C TRP A 72 -8.85 -22.69 11.45
N GLY A 73 -9.51 -23.82 11.17
CA GLY A 73 -9.08 -25.11 11.67
C GLY A 73 -8.95 -25.06 13.20
N LYS A 74 -7.79 -25.44 13.73
CA LYS A 74 -7.51 -25.41 15.17
C LYS A 74 -7.03 -24.06 15.70
N GLN A 75 -6.78 -23.09 14.82
CA GLN A 75 -6.17 -21.81 15.18
C GLN A 75 -7.21 -20.80 15.68
N ALA A 76 -6.74 -19.76 16.38
CA ALA A 76 -7.57 -18.64 16.78
C ALA A 76 -7.94 -17.75 15.57
N PRO A 77 -9.10 -17.07 15.59
CA PRO A 77 -9.49 -16.16 14.52
C PRO A 77 -8.60 -14.91 14.46
N LEU A 78 -8.02 -14.53 15.59
CA LEU A 78 -7.14 -13.38 15.75
C LEU A 78 -6.09 -13.68 16.83
N PRO A 79 -4.87 -13.10 16.77
CA PRO A 79 -3.84 -13.29 17.80
C PRO A 79 -4.30 -12.96 19.22
N GLN A 80 -5.19 -11.97 19.37
CA GLN A 80 -5.75 -11.51 20.65
C GLN A 80 -6.69 -12.52 21.30
N ILE A 81 -7.23 -13.46 20.52
CA ILE A 81 -8.18 -14.46 20.97
C ILE A 81 -7.41 -15.77 21.23
N PRO A 82 -7.63 -16.47 22.35
CA PRO A 82 -7.08 -17.82 22.56
C PRO A 82 -7.61 -18.82 21.51
N ALA A 83 -6.80 -19.80 21.11
CA ALA A 83 -7.22 -20.85 20.17
C ALA A 83 -8.32 -21.80 20.69
N GLY A 84 -8.66 -21.70 21.98
CA GLY A 84 -9.72 -22.45 22.65
C GLY A 84 -11.12 -22.06 22.18
N PRO A 85 -12.14 -22.19 23.04
CA PRO A 85 -13.50 -21.76 22.73
C PRO A 85 -13.55 -20.25 22.43
N PHE A 86 -14.21 -19.89 21.34
CA PHE A 86 -14.47 -18.50 20.97
C PHE A 86 -15.80 -18.37 20.22
N SER A 87 -16.31 -17.16 20.14
CA SER A 87 -17.46 -16.77 19.32
C SER A 87 -17.13 -15.60 18.42
N ALA A 88 -17.95 -15.43 17.39
CA ALA A 88 -17.90 -14.30 16.47
C ALA A 88 -19.32 -13.86 16.12
N ASP A 89 -19.59 -12.57 16.30
CA ASP A 89 -20.84 -11.93 15.94
C ASP A 89 -20.60 -10.92 14.81
N TRP A 90 -21.26 -11.09 13.68
CA TRP A 90 -21.17 -10.17 12.55
C TRP A 90 -22.47 -9.40 12.36
N THR A 91 -22.32 -8.12 12.02
CA THR A 91 -23.40 -7.20 11.63
C THR A 91 -23.07 -6.58 10.27
N SER A 92 -24.07 -6.49 9.41
CA SER A 92 -23.96 -5.98 8.04
C SER A 92 -25.35 -5.64 7.50
N LEU A 93 -25.41 -4.92 6.38
CA LEU A 93 -26.53 -4.83 5.47
C LEU A 93 -26.24 -5.73 4.26
N ILE A 94 -27.17 -6.60 3.89
CA ILE A 94 -27.08 -7.41 2.68
C ILE A 94 -27.98 -6.83 1.58
N LEU A 95 -27.41 -6.57 0.42
CA LEU A 95 -28.13 -6.06 -0.75
C LEU A 95 -28.75 -7.19 -1.56
N VAL A 96 -30.07 -7.14 -1.72
CA VAL A 96 -30.85 -8.01 -2.60
C VAL A 96 -31.22 -7.24 -3.85
N ARG A 97 -30.68 -7.66 -5.00
CA ARG A 97 -30.87 -6.98 -6.28
C ARG A 97 -32.15 -7.39 -7.01
N GLN A 98 -32.75 -8.52 -6.65
CA GLN A 98 -33.97 -9.02 -7.30
C GLN A 98 -34.90 -9.66 -6.26
N PRO A 99 -36.19 -9.27 -6.20
CA PRO A 99 -37.16 -9.94 -5.34
C PRO A 99 -37.30 -11.43 -5.68
N GLY A 100 -37.45 -12.29 -4.69
CA GLY A 100 -37.55 -13.74 -4.92
C GLY A 100 -37.66 -14.57 -3.64
N ASP A 101 -37.64 -15.89 -3.81
CA ASP A 101 -37.56 -16.86 -2.73
C ASP A 101 -36.08 -17.19 -2.48
N TYR A 102 -35.55 -16.75 -1.34
CA TYR A 102 -34.15 -16.94 -0.93
C TYR A 102 -34.01 -18.06 0.09
N GLN A 103 -32.81 -18.63 0.17
CA GLN A 103 -32.44 -19.62 1.17
C GLN A 103 -30.99 -19.42 1.59
N ILE A 104 -30.74 -19.26 2.89
CA ILE A 104 -29.38 -19.23 3.44
C ILE A 104 -28.92 -20.64 3.78
N SER A 105 -27.70 -20.98 3.40
CA SER A 105 -27.03 -22.23 3.73
C SER A 105 -25.65 -21.96 4.30
N ALA A 106 -25.11 -22.87 5.10
CA ALA A 106 -23.76 -22.75 5.61
C ALA A 106 -23.00 -24.07 5.56
N TYR A 107 -21.71 -24.01 5.24
CA TYR A 107 -20.77 -25.11 5.49
C TYR A 107 -20.01 -24.83 6.79
N LEU A 108 -20.22 -25.67 7.79
CA LEU A 108 -19.99 -25.34 9.20
C LEU A 108 -19.30 -26.48 9.97
N GLU A 109 -18.37 -26.12 10.85
CA GLU A 109 -18.03 -26.84 12.08
C GLU A 109 -18.10 -25.82 13.22
N GLY A 110 -19.09 -25.97 14.11
CA GLY A 110 -19.51 -24.94 15.05
C GLY A 110 -21.03 -24.92 15.26
N GLU A 111 -21.50 -23.93 16.00
CA GLU A 111 -22.91 -23.52 16.10
C GLU A 111 -23.09 -22.17 15.39
N LEU A 112 -24.18 -22.02 14.64
CA LEU A 112 -24.46 -20.84 13.82
C LEU A 112 -25.94 -20.45 13.91
N THR A 113 -26.19 -19.14 14.01
CA THR A 113 -27.50 -18.52 13.80
C THR A 113 -27.35 -17.37 12.79
N VAL A 114 -28.25 -17.28 11.81
CA VAL A 114 -28.31 -16.19 10.84
C VAL A 114 -29.70 -15.57 10.88
N GLU A 115 -29.75 -14.26 10.97
CA GLU A 115 -30.96 -13.46 10.98
C GLU A 115 -30.93 -12.42 9.85
N ILE A 116 -32.09 -12.24 9.21
CA ILE A 116 -32.35 -11.18 8.25
C ILE A 116 -33.50 -10.34 8.81
N ASP A 117 -33.29 -9.03 9.00
CA ASP A 117 -34.24 -8.11 9.66
C ASP A 117 -34.79 -8.64 10.99
N GLY A 118 -33.91 -9.21 11.81
CA GLY A 118 -34.27 -9.82 13.11
C GLY A 118 -35.06 -11.12 13.03
N LYS A 119 -35.31 -11.68 11.83
CA LYS A 119 -35.92 -13.00 11.66
C LYS A 119 -34.84 -14.05 11.42
N THR A 120 -34.82 -15.10 12.25
CA THR A 120 -33.93 -16.25 12.03
C THR A 120 -34.28 -16.98 10.73
N VAL A 121 -33.33 -17.04 9.80
CA VAL A 121 -33.46 -17.76 8.51
C VAL A 121 -32.62 -19.03 8.45
N LEU A 122 -31.60 -19.15 9.30
CA LEU A 122 -30.78 -20.35 9.46
C LEU A 122 -30.35 -20.50 10.92
N LYS A 123 -30.48 -21.71 11.48
CA LYS A 123 -29.94 -22.07 12.79
C LYS A 123 -29.53 -23.53 12.81
N GLY A 124 -28.34 -23.83 13.32
CA GLY A 124 -27.87 -25.21 13.41
C GLY A 124 -26.51 -25.35 14.07
N LYS A 125 -26.12 -26.60 14.33
CA LYS A 125 -24.81 -26.95 14.87
C LYS A 125 -24.24 -28.19 14.19
N ARG A 126 -22.91 -28.25 14.12
CA ARG A 126 -22.14 -29.34 13.50
C ARG A 126 -20.87 -29.56 14.31
N GLU A 127 -20.62 -30.80 14.73
CA GLU A 127 -19.37 -31.19 15.41
C GLU A 127 -18.26 -31.61 14.44
N THR A 128 -18.62 -31.82 13.17
CA THR A 128 -17.71 -32.11 12.06
C THR A 128 -18.15 -31.33 10.82
N PRO A 129 -17.23 -30.99 9.88
CA PRO A 129 -17.53 -30.11 8.77
C PRO A 129 -18.69 -30.63 7.91
N GLY A 130 -19.68 -29.77 7.66
CA GLY A 130 -20.72 -30.06 6.69
C GLY A 130 -21.82 -29.04 6.59
N TRP A 131 -22.77 -29.32 5.71
CA TRP A 131 -23.86 -28.42 5.39
C TRP A 131 -24.94 -28.37 6.47
N ILE A 132 -25.44 -27.16 6.70
CA ILE A 132 -26.76 -26.87 7.27
C ILE A 132 -27.51 -25.95 6.30
N VAL A 133 -28.82 -26.12 6.19
CA VAL A 133 -29.65 -25.44 5.19
C VAL A 133 -30.86 -24.86 5.89
N GLY A 134 -31.11 -23.57 5.66
CA GLY A 134 -32.22 -22.82 6.26
C GLY A 134 -33.54 -23.06 5.54
N GLU A 135 -34.61 -22.50 6.06
CA GLU A 135 -35.89 -22.49 5.36
C GLU A 135 -35.88 -21.45 4.22
N LYS A 136 -36.69 -21.68 3.20
CA LYS A 136 -36.90 -20.67 2.16
C LYS A 136 -37.72 -19.52 2.72
N TYR A 137 -37.35 -18.29 2.37
CA TYR A 137 -38.07 -17.08 2.75
C TYR A 137 -38.16 -16.11 1.57
N LYS A 138 -39.23 -15.31 1.54
CA LYS A 138 -39.40 -14.27 0.53
C LYS A 138 -38.60 -13.05 0.89
N GLN A 139 -37.96 -12.44 -0.10
CA GLN A 139 -37.27 -11.17 0.07
C GLN A 139 -37.55 -10.21 -1.10
N ASN A 140 -37.62 -8.92 -0.80
CA ASN A 140 -37.80 -7.86 -1.77
C ASN A 140 -36.46 -7.31 -2.25
N PHE A 141 -36.50 -6.41 -3.23
CA PHE A 141 -35.35 -5.58 -3.60
C PHE A 141 -35.03 -4.61 -2.46
N GLY A 142 -33.74 -4.43 -2.13
CA GLY A 142 -33.28 -3.47 -1.14
C GLY A 142 -32.15 -4.01 -0.27
N GLU A 143 -31.82 -3.25 0.76
CA GLU A 143 -30.84 -3.58 1.79
C GLU A 143 -31.54 -4.06 3.05
N PHE A 144 -30.99 -5.09 3.68
CA PHE A 144 -31.60 -5.74 4.83
C PHE A 144 -30.57 -6.04 5.90
N GLU A 145 -30.97 -5.96 7.17
CA GLU A 145 -30.05 -6.19 8.27
C GLU A 145 -29.66 -7.67 8.32
N LEU A 146 -28.36 -7.95 8.19
CA LEU A 146 -27.76 -9.27 8.34
C LEU A 146 -27.06 -9.34 9.70
N LYS A 147 -27.51 -10.27 10.55
CA LYS A 147 -26.84 -10.64 11.79
C LYS A 147 -26.44 -12.11 11.76
N VAL A 148 -25.19 -12.40 12.13
CA VAL A 148 -24.66 -13.77 12.14
C VAL A 148 -23.91 -14.00 13.44
N THR A 149 -24.32 -15.02 14.20
CA THR A 149 -23.65 -15.44 15.43
C THR A 149 -23.06 -16.83 15.25
N TYR A 150 -21.76 -16.97 15.45
CA TYR A 150 -21.02 -18.21 15.38
C TYR A 150 -20.36 -18.55 16.73
N LYS A 151 -20.34 -19.83 17.09
CA LYS A 151 -19.59 -20.36 18.24
C LYS A 151 -18.79 -21.59 17.85
N LYS A 152 -17.51 -21.62 18.23
CA LYS A 152 -16.69 -22.84 18.14
C LYS A 152 -17.10 -23.79 19.27
N ILE A 153 -17.67 -24.94 18.91
CA ILE A 153 -18.11 -25.99 19.86
C ILE A 153 -17.30 -27.29 19.76
N SER A 154 -16.30 -27.33 18.88
CA SER A 154 -15.49 -28.52 18.55
C SER A 154 -14.01 -28.17 18.46
N SER A 155 -13.16 -29.14 18.11
CA SER A 155 -11.71 -28.91 18.03
C SER A 155 -11.31 -27.96 16.91
N GLU A 156 -12.07 -27.94 15.82
CA GLU A 156 -11.83 -27.05 14.68
C GLU A 156 -12.95 -26.00 14.55
N ALA A 157 -12.66 -24.94 13.80
CA ALA A 157 -13.57 -23.84 13.57
C ALA A 157 -13.62 -23.50 12.08
N ARG A 158 -14.82 -23.61 11.50
CA ARG A 158 -15.08 -23.31 10.10
C ARG A 158 -16.49 -22.79 9.93
N VAL A 159 -16.64 -21.70 9.18
CA VAL A 159 -17.94 -21.10 8.85
C VAL A 159 -17.88 -20.44 7.48
N GLN A 160 -18.74 -20.88 6.59
CA GLN A 160 -18.85 -20.34 5.24
C GLN A 160 -20.33 -20.16 4.90
N LEU A 161 -20.74 -18.94 4.56
CA LEU A 161 -22.10 -18.62 4.20
C LEU A 161 -22.34 -18.66 2.70
N PHE A 162 -23.50 -19.22 2.35
CA PHE A 162 -23.98 -19.35 0.99
C PHE A 162 -25.44 -18.95 0.96
N TRP A 163 -25.90 -18.52 -0.21
CA TRP A 163 -27.30 -18.28 -0.48
C TRP A 163 -27.68 -18.87 -1.83
N SER A 164 -28.98 -19.10 -2.01
CA SER A 164 -29.56 -19.48 -3.28
C SER A 164 -30.91 -18.78 -3.42
N SER A 165 -31.41 -18.75 -4.65
CA SER A 165 -32.73 -18.21 -4.95
C SER A 165 -33.46 -19.12 -5.94
N ASN A 166 -34.74 -18.87 -6.18
CA ASN A 166 -35.41 -19.35 -7.38
C ASN A 166 -34.81 -18.76 -8.68
N LEU A 167 -33.95 -17.73 -8.58
CA LEU A 167 -33.33 -17.03 -9.70
C LEU A 167 -31.88 -17.49 -10.00
N PHE A 168 -31.18 -18.09 -9.03
CA PHE A 168 -29.78 -18.51 -9.17
C PHE A 168 -29.46 -19.70 -8.24
N GLY A 169 -28.43 -20.47 -8.60
CA GLY A 169 -28.00 -21.64 -7.84
C GLY A 169 -27.37 -21.32 -6.48
N LEU A 170 -26.83 -22.33 -5.79
CA LEU A 170 -26.09 -22.09 -4.54
C LEU A 170 -24.76 -21.41 -4.85
N GLU A 171 -24.54 -20.23 -4.26
CA GLU A 171 -23.29 -19.48 -4.36
C GLU A 171 -22.88 -18.87 -3.01
N PRO A 172 -21.59 -18.55 -2.79
CA PRO A 172 -21.16 -17.85 -1.59
C PRO A 172 -21.80 -16.45 -1.50
N ILE A 173 -22.07 -15.98 -0.29
CA ILE A 173 -22.42 -14.55 -0.10
C ILE A 173 -21.14 -13.73 -0.28
N GLN A 174 -21.12 -12.89 -1.32
CA GLN A 174 -19.92 -12.16 -1.75
C GLN A 174 -19.79 -10.80 -1.05
N ALA A 175 -18.57 -10.28 -0.98
CA ALA A 175 -18.29 -9.00 -0.31
C ALA A 175 -18.95 -7.77 -0.97
N ASN A 176 -19.20 -7.81 -2.28
CA ASN A 176 -19.78 -6.71 -3.07
C ASN A 176 -21.30 -6.54 -2.90
N ILE A 177 -21.93 -7.34 -2.04
CA ILE A 177 -23.33 -7.21 -1.65
C ILE A 177 -23.48 -7.03 -0.13
N LEU A 178 -22.37 -6.84 0.58
CA LEU A 178 -22.32 -6.65 2.02
C LEU A 178 -21.82 -5.26 2.33
N TYR A 179 -22.56 -4.55 3.18
CA TYR A 179 -22.26 -3.20 3.61
C TYR A 179 -22.39 -3.13 5.12
N ARG A 180 -21.85 -2.11 5.76
CA ARG A 180 -21.98 -1.93 7.21
C ARG A 180 -22.03 -0.45 7.55
N GLU A 181 -22.56 -0.15 8.71
CA GLU A 181 -22.25 1.11 9.38
C GLU A 181 -20.72 1.25 9.55
N GLU A 182 -20.22 2.48 9.56
CA GLU A 182 -18.79 2.78 9.56
C GLU A 182 -18.03 2.07 10.70
N GLY A 183 -18.71 1.81 11.82
CA GLY A 183 -18.20 1.09 12.97
C GLY A 183 -17.24 1.94 13.80
N ASN A 184 -16.43 1.30 14.65
CA ASN A 184 -15.43 2.00 15.46
C ASN A 184 -14.19 2.38 14.60
N PRO A 185 -13.85 3.68 14.44
CA PRO A 185 -12.68 4.12 13.67
C PRO A 185 -11.35 3.52 14.16
N GLU A 186 -11.25 3.16 15.44
CA GLU A 186 -10.07 2.51 16.02
C GLU A 186 -9.77 1.16 15.36
N VAL A 187 -10.81 0.41 14.95
CA VAL A 187 -10.65 -0.86 14.25
C VAL A 187 -9.92 -0.61 12.94
N ALA A 188 -10.43 0.28 12.10
CA ALA A 188 -9.79 0.63 10.83
C ALA A 188 -8.35 1.15 11.03
N GLN A 189 -8.10 1.91 12.10
CA GLN A 189 -6.76 2.39 12.46
C GLN A 189 -5.79 1.24 12.81
N ILE A 190 -6.21 0.24 13.59
CA ILE A 190 -5.38 -0.94 13.90
C ILE A 190 -4.98 -1.69 12.61
N TRP A 191 -5.92 -1.87 11.68
CA TRP A 191 -5.66 -2.53 10.40
C TRP A 191 -4.68 -1.76 9.52
N ARG A 192 -4.87 -0.44 9.40
CA ARG A 192 -3.89 0.45 8.74
C ARG A 192 -2.52 0.33 9.41
N GLY A 193 -2.48 0.28 10.75
CA GLY A 193 -1.27 0.14 11.54
C GLY A 193 -0.49 -1.13 11.22
N ARG A 194 -1.21 -2.24 11.12
CA ARG A 194 -0.64 -3.52 10.70
C ARG A 194 -0.02 -3.44 9.30
N THR A 195 -0.75 -2.89 8.34
CA THR A 195 -0.27 -2.68 6.96
C THR A 195 1.01 -1.82 6.95
N HIS A 196 1.04 -0.73 7.72
CA HIS A 196 2.22 0.12 7.85
C HIS A 196 3.40 -0.56 8.55
N PHE A 197 3.16 -1.36 9.59
CA PHE A 197 4.18 -2.14 10.30
C PHE A 197 4.91 -3.08 9.32
N ASP A 198 4.17 -3.80 8.49
CA ASP A 198 4.74 -4.73 7.51
C ASP A 198 5.40 -3.99 6.32
N ALA A 199 4.77 -2.95 5.79
CA ALA A 199 5.29 -2.17 4.67
C ALA A 199 6.63 -1.50 4.97
N HIS A 200 6.83 -1.08 6.24
CA HIS A 200 8.08 -0.51 6.75
C HIS A 200 9.03 -1.55 7.34
N ARG A 201 8.70 -2.86 7.23
CA ARG A 201 9.56 -4.01 7.57
C ARG A 201 9.97 -4.05 9.04
N CYS A 202 9.09 -3.63 9.95
CA CYS A 202 9.40 -3.59 11.37
C CYS A 202 9.82 -4.97 11.92
N ASN A 203 9.20 -6.06 11.47
CA ASN A 203 9.52 -7.43 11.90
C ASN A 203 10.81 -8.04 11.30
N ARG A 204 11.52 -7.33 10.41
CA ARG A 204 12.88 -7.75 10.00
C ARG A 204 13.91 -7.47 11.09
N CYS A 205 13.58 -6.56 12.00
CA CYS A 205 14.34 -6.29 13.21
C CYS A 205 13.62 -6.80 14.46
N HIS A 206 12.30 -6.58 14.55
CA HIS A 206 11.45 -6.94 15.69
C HIS A 206 10.58 -8.17 15.38
N GLN A 207 11.20 -9.32 15.21
CA GLN A 207 10.44 -10.53 14.92
C GLN A 207 9.68 -11.00 16.16
N ARG A 208 8.38 -11.20 16.00
CA ARG A 208 7.54 -11.90 16.97
C ARG A 208 7.53 -13.39 16.63
N ALA A 209 7.38 -14.24 17.64
CA ALA A 209 7.16 -15.67 17.43
C ALA A 209 5.97 -15.87 16.48
N ASP A 210 6.11 -16.80 15.53
CA ASP A 210 5.09 -17.16 14.55
C ASP A 210 4.59 -16.04 13.61
N GLN A 211 5.22 -14.86 13.60
CA GLN A 211 4.92 -13.81 12.63
C GLN A 211 5.67 -14.04 11.31
N LEU A 212 4.96 -13.91 10.19
CA LEU A 212 5.60 -13.91 8.86
C LEU A 212 6.56 -12.73 8.74
N THR A 213 7.80 -13.01 8.36
CA THR A 213 8.78 -11.96 8.10
C THR A 213 8.37 -11.14 6.88
N SER A 214 8.32 -9.81 7.02
CA SER A 214 8.01 -8.92 5.91
C SER A 214 8.99 -9.09 4.75
N PRO A 215 8.54 -8.84 3.50
CA PRO A 215 9.40 -8.95 2.32
C PRO A 215 10.71 -8.18 2.48
N ALA A 216 11.81 -8.74 1.97
CA ALA A 216 13.11 -8.07 1.98
C ALA A 216 13.05 -6.69 1.29
N ALA A 217 13.97 -5.80 1.66
CA ALA A 217 14.24 -4.61 0.86
C ALA A 217 15.03 -5.01 -0.40
N PRO A 218 15.21 -4.11 -1.39
CA PRO A 218 15.91 -4.45 -2.62
C PRO A 218 17.29 -5.07 -2.36
N ASP A 219 17.59 -6.16 -3.06
CA ASP A 219 18.91 -6.75 -3.07
C ASP A 219 19.92 -5.74 -3.65
N LEU A 220 21.00 -5.46 -2.92
CA LEU A 220 21.99 -4.47 -3.31
C LEU A 220 23.20 -5.07 -4.04
N THR A 221 23.19 -6.38 -4.32
CA THR A 221 24.28 -7.08 -5.02
C THR A 221 24.59 -6.46 -6.37
N HIS A 222 23.56 -6.03 -7.12
CA HIS A 222 23.72 -5.45 -8.46
C HIS A 222 23.33 -3.98 -8.54
N VAL A 223 23.21 -3.30 -7.38
CA VAL A 223 22.59 -1.97 -7.29
C VAL A 223 23.24 -0.94 -8.21
N THR A 224 24.55 -1.02 -8.43
CA THR A 224 25.35 -0.05 -9.19
C THR A 224 25.34 -0.29 -10.70
N THR A 225 24.70 -1.35 -11.19
CA THR A 225 24.54 -1.61 -12.63
C THR A 225 23.69 -0.50 -13.26
N ALA A 226 24.26 0.29 -14.17
CA ALA A 226 23.59 1.42 -14.84
C ALA A 226 22.83 2.32 -13.85
N LEU A 227 23.51 2.71 -12.76
CA LEU A 227 23.01 3.61 -11.73
C LEU A 227 23.68 4.97 -11.87
N ASN A 228 22.90 6.05 -11.82
CA ASN A 228 23.46 7.39 -11.62
C ASN A 228 24.06 7.53 -10.20
N PRO A 229 25.37 7.75 -10.04
CA PRO A 229 25.99 7.87 -8.72
C PRO A 229 25.44 9.02 -7.87
N ALA A 230 25.05 10.14 -8.48
CA ALA A 230 24.49 11.29 -7.77
C ALA A 230 23.15 10.94 -7.11
N TRP A 231 22.34 10.12 -7.78
CA TRP A 231 21.08 9.62 -7.22
C TRP A 231 21.32 8.78 -5.96
N LEU A 232 22.36 7.93 -5.95
CA LEU A 232 22.65 7.07 -4.80
C LEU A 232 23.01 7.87 -3.55
N VAL A 233 23.88 8.87 -3.69
CA VAL A 233 24.27 9.75 -2.57
C VAL A 233 23.05 10.50 -2.02
N ARG A 234 22.23 11.11 -2.90
CA ARG A 234 20.97 11.77 -2.52
C ARG A 234 20.00 10.81 -1.84
N LYS A 235 19.91 9.57 -2.31
CA LYS A 235 19.06 8.54 -1.71
C LYS A 235 19.47 8.22 -0.28
N ILE A 236 20.78 8.03 -0.03
CA ILE A 236 21.32 7.71 1.30
C ILE A 236 21.17 8.90 2.26
N LYS A 237 21.36 10.12 1.75
CA LYS A 237 21.15 11.37 2.49
C LYS A 237 19.67 11.66 2.79
N ASN A 238 18.74 10.95 2.13
CA ASN A 238 17.30 11.18 2.22
C ASN A 238 16.87 12.56 1.70
N ASP A 239 17.45 12.98 0.57
CA ASP A 239 17.08 14.19 -0.18
C ASP A 239 15.65 14.06 -0.73
N ASP A 240 14.82 15.10 -0.56
CA ASP A 240 13.41 15.11 -0.97
C ASP A 240 13.23 14.95 -2.47
N SER A 241 14.18 15.42 -3.29
CA SER A 241 14.13 15.28 -4.75
C SER A 241 14.15 13.81 -5.20
N VAL A 242 14.50 12.88 -4.31
CA VAL A 242 14.60 11.44 -4.58
C VAL A 242 13.80 10.59 -3.58
N SER A 243 13.54 11.11 -2.38
CA SER A 243 13.08 10.31 -1.24
C SER A 243 11.79 10.79 -0.59
N ALA A 244 11.10 11.80 -1.14
CA ALA A 244 9.83 12.30 -0.59
C ALA A 244 8.83 11.18 -0.24
N HIS A 245 8.70 10.17 -1.11
CA HIS A 245 7.78 9.03 -0.95
C HIS A 245 8.50 7.72 -0.58
N ALA A 246 9.70 7.79 0.00
CA ALA A 246 10.51 6.62 0.28
C ALA A 246 10.06 5.85 1.53
N LYS A 247 9.87 4.54 1.37
CA LYS A 247 9.65 3.59 2.48
C LYS A 247 10.94 3.19 3.22
N MET A 248 12.10 3.38 2.58
CA MET A 248 13.39 3.18 3.25
C MET A 248 13.55 4.25 4.33
N PRO A 249 13.87 3.88 5.57
CA PRO A 249 14.00 4.86 6.62
C PRO A 249 15.31 5.63 6.47
N PHE A 250 15.40 6.78 7.13
CA PHE A 250 16.57 7.64 7.08
C PHE A 250 17.33 7.62 8.40
N PHE A 251 18.64 7.81 8.31
CA PHE A 251 19.57 7.66 9.44
C PHE A 251 20.30 8.96 9.79
N GLY A 252 19.99 10.07 9.10
CA GLY A 252 20.59 11.38 9.37
C GLY A 252 22.03 11.51 8.86
N PHE A 253 22.42 10.74 7.84
CA PHE A 253 23.76 10.84 7.26
C PHE A 253 24.02 12.20 6.62
N ASN A 254 25.19 12.78 6.87
CA ASN A 254 25.69 13.94 6.14
C ASN A 254 26.27 13.56 4.77
N ASP A 255 26.70 14.55 3.99
CA ASP A 255 27.23 14.33 2.62
C ASP A 255 28.42 13.37 2.59
N GLN A 256 29.41 13.56 3.47
CA GLN A 256 30.60 12.70 3.52
C GLN A 256 30.26 11.25 3.89
N GLN A 257 29.33 11.07 4.83
CA GLN A 257 28.84 9.75 5.21
C GLN A 257 28.08 9.07 4.08
N ALA A 258 27.21 9.81 3.37
CA ALA A 258 26.48 9.29 2.22
C ALA A 258 27.42 8.91 1.07
N GLU A 259 28.44 9.72 0.79
CA GLU A 259 29.49 9.42 -0.18
C GLU A 259 30.31 8.19 0.21
N ALA A 260 30.66 8.03 1.49
CA ALA A 260 31.37 6.86 1.99
C ALA A 260 30.57 5.56 1.79
N ILE A 261 29.28 5.59 2.11
CA ILE A 261 28.35 4.46 1.89
C ILE A 261 28.25 4.16 0.39
N ALA A 262 28.09 5.19 -0.46
CA ALA A 262 28.05 5.01 -1.90
C ALA A 262 29.36 4.40 -2.43
N ALA A 263 30.53 4.87 -1.96
CA ALA A 263 31.83 4.32 -2.34
C ALA A 263 31.95 2.82 -1.98
N TYR A 264 31.50 2.42 -0.78
CA TYR A 264 31.46 1.01 -0.41
C TYR A 264 30.58 0.19 -1.35
N LEU A 265 29.36 0.66 -1.66
CA LEU A 265 28.45 -0.04 -2.57
C LEU A 265 29.02 -0.16 -3.99
N PHE A 266 29.64 0.90 -4.52
CA PHE A 266 30.31 0.85 -5.83
C PHE A 266 31.55 -0.04 -5.87
N ALA A 267 32.25 -0.20 -4.75
CA ALA A 267 33.41 -1.07 -4.65
C ALA A 267 33.04 -2.56 -4.51
N ASN A 268 31.89 -2.89 -3.91
CA ASN A 268 31.53 -4.27 -3.54
C ASN A 268 30.34 -4.85 -4.33
N ALA A 269 29.51 -4.02 -4.96
CA ALA A 269 28.46 -4.50 -5.83
C ALA A 269 29.04 -5.19 -7.08
N LYS A 270 28.35 -6.22 -7.54
CA LYS A 270 28.65 -6.97 -8.76
C LYS A 270 27.92 -6.34 -9.94
N SER A 271 28.58 -6.22 -11.08
CA SER A 271 27.90 -5.80 -12.31
C SER A 271 27.01 -6.92 -12.85
N ALA A 272 25.75 -6.60 -13.13
CA ALA A 272 24.87 -7.48 -13.89
C ALA A 272 25.02 -7.24 -15.40
N SER A 273 24.85 -8.30 -16.20
CA SER A 273 24.78 -8.18 -17.65
C SER A 273 23.45 -7.55 -18.08
N LEU A 274 23.49 -6.51 -18.90
CA LEU A 274 22.29 -5.88 -19.46
C LEU A 274 21.95 -6.46 -20.84
N SER A 275 20.65 -6.67 -21.08
CA SER A 275 20.14 -7.14 -22.36
C SER A 275 20.33 -6.06 -23.43
N LYS A 276 20.73 -6.45 -24.65
CA LYS A 276 20.75 -5.51 -25.78
C LYS A 276 19.32 -5.15 -26.18
N ILE A 277 19.08 -3.88 -26.51
CA ILE A 277 17.79 -3.41 -27.01
C ILE A 277 17.76 -3.69 -28.52
N PRO A 278 16.84 -4.55 -29.01
CA PRO A 278 16.72 -4.82 -30.44
C PRO A 278 16.23 -3.59 -31.19
N ALA A 279 16.79 -3.34 -32.38
CA ALA A 279 16.33 -2.27 -33.25
C ALA A 279 14.84 -2.46 -33.63
N ALA A 280 14.14 -1.35 -33.84
CA ALA A 280 12.75 -1.39 -34.26
C ALA A 280 12.61 -2.03 -35.65
N PRO A 281 11.60 -2.89 -35.85
CA PRO A 281 11.32 -3.44 -37.17
C PRO A 281 10.92 -2.30 -38.13
N LYS A 282 11.40 -2.38 -39.37
CA LYS A 282 11.00 -1.45 -40.43
C LYS A 282 9.55 -1.70 -40.82
N ASP A 283 8.78 -0.63 -40.99
CA ASP A 283 7.43 -0.71 -41.54
C ASP A 283 7.45 -1.35 -42.93
N LYS A 284 6.47 -2.23 -43.19
CA LYS A 284 6.45 -3.04 -44.42
C LYS A 284 6.27 -2.20 -45.67
N LYS A 285 5.54 -1.08 -45.59
CA LYS A 285 5.20 -0.21 -46.72
C LYS A 285 6.26 0.87 -46.95
N THR A 286 6.59 1.62 -45.91
CA THR A 286 7.52 2.77 -45.98
C THR A 286 8.99 2.36 -45.92
N LYS A 287 9.30 1.12 -45.49
CA LYS A 287 10.65 0.61 -45.24
C LYS A 287 11.45 1.42 -44.22
N LYS A 288 10.81 2.32 -43.47
CA LYS A 288 11.41 3.12 -42.41
C LYS A 288 11.14 2.48 -41.05
N ALA A 289 12.12 2.52 -40.16
CA ALA A 289 11.90 2.21 -38.75
C ALA A 289 11.28 3.44 -38.06
N PRO A 290 10.47 3.27 -37.01
CA PRO A 290 10.06 4.39 -36.18
C PRO A 290 11.29 5.07 -35.59
N THR A 291 11.22 6.38 -35.48
CA THR A 291 12.19 7.22 -34.78
C THR A 291 12.14 6.96 -33.28
N HIS A 292 13.20 7.34 -32.57
CA HIS A 292 13.23 7.24 -31.10
C HIS A 292 12.04 7.98 -30.46
N ASP A 293 11.72 9.19 -30.93
CA ASP A 293 10.64 10.01 -30.37
C ASP A 293 9.26 9.38 -30.60
N GLU A 294 9.05 8.70 -31.73
CA GLU A 294 7.81 7.95 -31.98
C GLU A 294 7.70 6.75 -31.04
N GLU A 295 8.79 6.03 -30.81
CA GLU A 295 8.80 4.90 -29.87
C GLU A 295 8.62 5.36 -28.41
N GLN A 296 9.24 6.47 -28.02
CA GLN A 296 9.06 7.06 -26.71
C GLN A 296 7.60 7.45 -26.47
N ARG A 297 6.97 8.18 -27.40
CA ARG A 297 5.55 8.57 -27.31
C ARG A 297 4.62 7.36 -27.23
N ALA A 298 4.90 6.30 -27.99
CA ALA A 298 4.15 5.05 -27.85
C ALA A 298 4.34 4.43 -26.45
N GLY A 299 5.55 4.49 -25.89
CA GLY A 299 5.85 4.04 -24.54
C GLY A 299 5.11 4.82 -23.46
N GLU A 300 4.94 6.13 -23.63
CA GLU A 300 4.18 6.98 -22.71
C GLU A 300 2.71 6.56 -22.60
N ILE A 301 2.09 6.18 -23.73
CA ILE A 301 0.74 5.62 -23.76
C ILE A 301 0.72 4.27 -23.04
N LEU A 302 1.69 3.40 -23.34
CA LEU A 302 1.80 2.08 -22.70
C LEU A 302 1.91 2.17 -21.18
N MET A 303 2.64 3.14 -20.63
CA MET A 303 2.74 3.31 -19.16
C MET A 303 1.36 3.47 -18.49
N ARG A 304 0.37 4.00 -19.21
CA ARG A 304 -0.98 4.23 -18.70
C ARG A 304 -1.94 3.09 -19.00
N SER A 305 -1.71 2.33 -20.08
CA SER A 305 -2.62 1.27 -20.52
C SER A 305 -2.22 -0.15 -20.08
N VAL A 306 -0.95 -0.43 -19.81
CA VAL A 306 -0.49 -1.78 -19.38
C VAL A 306 -0.61 -2.02 -17.87
N GLY A 307 -1.17 -1.06 -17.13
CA GLY A 307 -1.41 -1.18 -15.69
C GLY A 307 -0.25 -0.76 -14.78
N CYS A 308 0.76 -0.04 -15.27
CA CYS A 308 1.86 0.43 -14.40
C CYS A 308 1.34 1.28 -13.22
N LEU A 309 0.34 2.13 -13.47
CA LEU A 309 -0.25 3.03 -12.49
C LEU A 309 -1.12 2.33 -11.43
N ALA A 310 -1.46 1.05 -11.60
CA ALA A 310 -2.11 0.25 -10.57
C ALA A 310 -1.20 0.03 -9.34
N CYS A 311 0.12 0.09 -9.54
CA CYS A 311 1.12 -0.06 -8.50
C CYS A 311 2.03 1.15 -8.36
N HIS A 312 2.30 1.91 -9.41
CA HIS A 312 3.22 3.03 -9.38
C HIS A 312 2.47 4.36 -9.42
N THR A 313 3.20 5.42 -9.11
CA THR A 313 2.77 6.77 -9.47
C THR A 313 3.67 7.43 -10.49
N ILE A 314 3.06 8.29 -11.30
CA ILE A 314 3.73 9.19 -12.25
C ILE A 314 2.99 10.53 -12.18
N ASP A 315 3.73 11.61 -11.88
CA ASP A 315 3.21 12.97 -11.73
C ASP A 315 2.00 13.04 -10.80
N GLY A 316 2.13 12.40 -9.63
CA GLY A 316 1.09 12.35 -8.59
C GLY A 316 -0.11 11.44 -8.88
N LYS A 317 -0.11 10.73 -10.02
CA LYS A 317 -1.24 9.89 -10.46
C LYS A 317 -0.92 8.41 -10.30
N GLY A 318 -1.93 7.61 -9.97
CA GLY A 318 -1.79 6.17 -9.75
C GLY A 318 -1.89 5.82 -8.27
N ASN A 319 -1.24 4.74 -7.85
CA ASN A 319 -1.39 4.15 -6.52
C ASN A 319 -0.22 4.47 -5.57
N GLN A 320 -0.49 5.02 -4.37
CA GLN A 320 0.50 5.35 -3.32
C GLN A 320 0.40 4.49 -2.05
N GLN A 321 -0.30 3.36 -2.10
CA GLN A 321 -0.54 2.53 -0.92
C GLN A 321 0.75 1.93 -0.32
N PRO A 322 0.74 1.50 0.96
CA PRO A 322 1.95 1.05 1.65
C PRO A 322 2.70 -0.10 1.00
N PHE A 323 2.04 -0.94 0.19
CA PHE A 323 2.68 -2.02 -0.57
C PHE A 323 2.96 -1.71 -2.04
N SER A 324 2.47 -0.59 -2.55
CA SER A 324 2.63 -0.10 -3.92
C SER A 324 4.10 0.11 -4.32
N GLY A 325 4.33 0.13 -5.63
CA GLY A 325 5.58 0.52 -6.26
C GLY A 325 6.00 1.94 -5.91
N GLY A 326 7.27 2.25 -6.12
CA GLY A 326 7.77 3.62 -5.89
C GLY A 326 7.34 4.57 -7.00
N ASP A 327 7.32 5.86 -6.69
CA ASP A 327 7.13 6.93 -7.67
C ASP A 327 8.15 6.83 -8.82
N LEU A 328 7.64 6.84 -10.06
CA LEU A 328 8.43 6.73 -11.28
C LEU A 328 8.74 8.08 -11.95
N SER A 329 8.19 9.19 -11.46
CA SER A 329 8.29 10.52 -12.11
C SER A 329 9.73 11.00 -12.32
N SER A 330 10.67 10.50 -11.50
CA SER A 330 12.11 10.78 -11.60
C SER A 330 12.95 9.51 -11.81
N ILE A 331 12.36 8.43 -12.33
CA ILE A 331 13.09 7.15 -12.44
C ILE A 331 14.21 7.19 -13.48
N GLY A 332 14.08 8.01 -14.52
CA GLY A 332 15.10 8.27 -15.53
C GLY A 332 16.32 9.02 -14.97
N ASP A 333 16.18 9.75 -13.85
CA ASP A 333 17.33 10.33 -13.13
C ASP A 333 18.19 9.27 -12.44
N LYS A 334 17.63 8.07 -12.22
CA LYS A 334 18.26 6.96 -11.49
C LYS A 334 18.90 5.92 -12.41
N ARG A 335 18.21 5.53 -13.49
CA ARG A 335 18.55 4.36 -14.31
C ARG A 335 18.58 4.71 -15.80
N GLU A 336 19.43 4.00 -16.53
CA GLU A 336 19.54 4.13 -17.98
C GLU A 336 18.52 3.24 -18.72
N THR A 337 18.23 3.57 -19.99
CA THR A 337 17.29 2.85 -20.85
C THR A 337 17.54 1.33 -20.89
N GLN A 338 18.80 0.90 -21.00
CA GLN A 338 19.13 -0.53 -21.08
C GLN A 338 18.85 -1.28 -19.77
N TRP A 339 18.90 -0.57 -18.63
CA TRP A 339 18.48 -1.10 -17.34
C TRP A 339 16.97 -1.34 -17.34
N PHE A 340 16.16 -0.39 -17.82
CA PHE A 340 14.70 -0.55 -17.91
C PHE A 340 14.31 -1.70 -18.83
N TYR A 341 14.91 -1.78 -20.02
CA TYR A 341 14.65 -2.87 -20.95
C TYR A 341 14.94 -4.24 -20.33
N THR A 342 16.04 -4.36 -19.57
CA THR A 342 16.37 -5.59 -18.85
C THR A 342 15.37 -5.85 -17.72
N TRP A 343 15.08 -4.84 -16.89
CA TRP A 343 14.16 -4.92 -15.75
C TRP A 343 12.76 -5.37 -16.14
N LEU A 344 12.22 -4.85 -17.24
CA LEU A 344 10.89 -5.20 -17.74
C LEU A 344 10.81 -6.64 -18.29
N SER A 345 11.94 -7.33 -18.45
CA SER A 345 11.99 -8.72 -18.94
C SER A 345 12.42 -9.74 -17.89
N ASP A 346 13.43 -9.38 -17.09
CA ASP A 346 14.06 -10.23 -16.10
C ASP A 346 14.56 -9.35 -14.93
N PRO A 347 13.64 -8.90 -14.07
CA PRO A 347 13.99 -8.05 -12.92
C PRO A 347 14.85 -8.81 -11.90
N ALA A 348 14.73 -10.14 -11.81
CA ALA A 348 15.51 -10.98 -10.90
C ALA A 348 17.02 -10.93 -11.19
N LYS A 349 17.41 -10.75 -12.46
CA LYS A 349 18.80 -10.51 -12.87
C LYS A 349 19.43 -9.26 -12.24
N LEU A 350 18.61 -8.24 -11.97
CA LEU A 350 19.04 -6.95 -11.44
C LEU A 350 18.77 -6.80 -9.94
N ASN A 351 17.72 -7.44 -9.43
CA ASN A 351 17.34 -7.49 -8.02
C ASN A 351 16.60 -8.80 -7.75
N LYS A 352 17.26 -9.76 -7.11
CA LYS A 352 16.64 -11.05 -6.75
C LYS A 352 15.46 -10.92 -5.79
N ALA A 353 15.40 -9.82 -5.03
CA ALA A 353 14.32 -9.50 -4.12
C ALA A 353 13.28 -8.54 -4.75
N HIS A 354 13.16 -8.50 -6.08
CA HIS A 354 12.14 -7.67 -6.74
C HIS A 354 10.72 -8.10 -6.33
N ARG A 355 9.82 -7.12 -6.28
CA ARG A 355 8.38 -7.33 -6.03
C ARG A 355 7.50 -7.03 -7.24
N MET A 356 8.03 -6.30 -8.23
CA MET A 356 7.31 -6.03 -9.47
C MET A 356 7.07 -7.36 -10.20
N PRO A 357 5.81 -7.67 -10.59
CA PRO A 357 5.51 -8.86 -11.38
C PRO A 357 6.12 -8.75 -12.79
N VAL A 358 6.43 -9.89 -13.39
CA VAL A 358 6.89 -9.93 -14.79
C VAL A 358 5.68 -9.83 -15.70
N ILE A 359 5.46 -8.65 -16.26
CA ILE A 359 4.36 -8.37 -17.20
C ILE A 359 4.76 -8.91 -18.58
N LYS A 360 3.82 -9.56 -19.27
CA LYS A 360 4.04 -10.05 -20.63
C LYS A 360 4.04 -8.87 -21.60
N LEU A 361 5.23 -8.49 -22.05
CA LEU A 361 5.46 -7.43 -23.04
C LEU A 361 6.18 -8.00 -24.26
N SER A 362 5.71 -7.61 -25.45
CA SER A 362 6.44 -7.82 -26.69
C SER A 362 7.77 -7.06 -26.69
N THR A 363 8.68 -7.45 -27.59
CA THR A 363 9.97 -6.75 -27.77
C THR A 363 9.79 -5.26 -28.07
N THR A 364 8.75 -4.91 -28.85
CA THR A 364 8.45 -3.52 -29.20
C THR A 364 7.93 -2.74 -28.00
N GLU A 365 6.90 -3.24 -27.31
CA GLU A 365 6.34 -2.57 -26.12
C GLU A 365 7.40 -2.36 -25.05
N ARG A 366 8.25 -3.37 -24.82
CA ARG A 366 9.33 -3.29 -23.84
C ARG A 366 10.36 -2.22 -24.19
N ARG A 367 10.72 -2.10 -25.47
CA ARG A 367 11.64 -1.06 -25.96
C ARG A 367 11.04 0.33 -25.79
N GLN A 368 9.79 0.49 -26.23
CA GLN A 368 9.04 1.75 -26.12
C GLN A 368 8.91 2.20 -24.66
N LEU A 369 8.49 1.30 -23.76
CA LEU A 369 8.43 1.56 -22.32
C LEU A 369 9.81 1.92 -21.74
N ALA A 370 10.88 1.24 -22.16
CA ALA A 370 12.23 1.54 -21.69
C ALA A 370 12.68 2.96 -22.09
N TYR A 371 12.35 3.41 -23.31
CA TYR A 371 12.61 4.78 -23.75
C TYR A 371 11.79 5.80 -22.96
N ALA A 372 10.49 5.55 -22.78
CA ALA A 372 9.61 6.45 -22.04
C ALA A 372 10.05 6.61 -20.56
N LEU A 373 10.36 5.50 -19.88
CA LEU A 373 10.84 5.52 -18.49
C LEU A 373 12.17 6.25 -18.33
N SER A 374 13.06 6.18 -19.33
CA SER A 374 14.34 6.91 -19.29
C SER A 374 14.20 8.43 -19.42
N GLU A 375 13.06 8.92 -19.91
CA GLU A 375 12.79 10.35 -20.02
C GLU A 375 12.04 10.94 -18.83
N LEU A 376 11.59 10.11 -17.87
CA LEU A 376 11.04 10.56 -16.60
C LEU A 376 12.14 11.11 -15.67
N LYS A 377 12.54 12.36 -15.91
CA LYS A 377 13.66 13.05 -15.23
C LYS A 377 13.20 14.27 -14.42
N GLN A 378 12.09 14.16 -13.67
CA GLN A 378 11.52 15.30 -12.96
C GLN A 378 12.46 15.91 -11.90
N ALA A 379 13.34 15.12 -11.28
CA ALA A 379 14.32 15.61 -10.32
C ALA A 379 15.49 16.35 -10.98
N LYS A 380 15.65 16.24 -12.31
CA LYS A 380 16.67 16.92 -13.12
C LYS A 380 18.08 16.72 -12.55
N LEU A 381 18.40 15.49 -12.17
CA LEU A 381 19.69 15.21 -11.54
C LEU A 381 20.81 15.20 -12.58
N PRO A 382 21.96 15.82 -12.28
CA PRO A 382 23.15 15.65 -13.12
C PRO A 382 23.63 14.20 -13.05
N GLN A 383 24.35 13.77 -14.08
CA GLN A 383 25.09 12.52 -14.01
C GLN A 383 26.22 12.65 -12.99
N GLY A 384 26.19 11.78 -11.98
CA GLY A 384 27.19 11.74 -10.93
C GLY A 384 28.50 11.13 -11.41
N LYS A 385 29.62 11.59 -10.85
CA LYS A 385 30.90 10.90 -11.01
C LYS A 385 30.88 9.62 -10.20
N LYS A 386 31.42 8.53 -10.76
CA LYS A 386 31.61 7.29 -10.00
C LYS A 386 32.48 7.60 -8.76
N PRO A 387 32.09 7.14 -7.55
CA PRO A 387 32.87 7.41 -6.34
C PRO A 387 34.31 6.90 -6.47
N GLN A 388 35.24 7.63 -5.85
CA GLN A 388 36.64 7.26 -5.85
C GLN A 388 36.87 5.94 -5.08
N SER A 389 37.76 5.10 -5.60
CA SER A 389 38.19 3.85 -4.95
C SER A 389 39.21 4.11 -3.82
N ASP A 390 38.87 4.99 -2.89
CA ASP A 390 39.67 5.27 -1.71
C ASP A 390 39.40 4.22 -0.61
N LYS A 391 40.45 3.53 -0.16
CA LYS A 391 40.32 2.44 0.82
C LYS A 391 39.78 2.92 2.17
N THR A 392 40.19 4.11 2.62
CA THR A 392 39.73 4.70 3.88
C THR A 392 38.26 5.07 3.80
N LEU A 393 37.85 5.67 2.67
CA LEU A 393 36.46 6.02 2.42
C LEU A 393 35.55 4.78 2.36
N ILE A 394 35.98 3.73 1.65
CA ILE A 394 35.27 2.45 1.56
C ILE A 394 35.15 1.79 2.95
N ALA A 395 36.22 1.80 3.75
CA ALA A 395 36.19 1.26 5.11
C ALA A 395 35.21 2.04 6.02
N SER A 396 35.19 3.37 5.90
CA SER A 396 34.22 4.23 6.60
C SER A 396 32.78 3.89 6.19
N GLY A 397 32.52 3.73 4.88
CA GLY A 397 31.22 3.31 4.35
C GLY A 397 30.76 1.96 4.90
N LYS A 398 31.67 0.98 4.97
CA LYS A 398 31.39 -0.33 5.58
C LYS A 398 30.93 -0.18 7.03
N LYS A 399 31.66 0.61 7.84
CA LYS A 399 31.35 0.86 9.24
C LYS A 399 29.95 1.48 9.40
N LEU A 400 29.63 2.49 8.59
CA LEU A 400 28.32 3.16 8.62
C LEU A 400 27.17 2.20 8.25
N ILE A 401 27.35 1.38 7.21
CA ILE A 401 26.36 0.36 6.80
C ILE A 401 26.10 -0.64 7.92
N THR A 402 27.16 -1.12 8.58
CA THR A 402 27.06 -2.05 9.71
C THR A 402 26.39 -1.39 10.91
N GLN A 403 26.78 -0.16 11.27
CA GLN A 403 26.20 0.60 12.38
C GLN A 403 24.70 0.87 12.18
N ALA A 404 24.32 1.26 10.96
CA ALA A 404 22.92 1.47 10.58
C ALA A 404 22.16 0.15 10.32
N ARG A 405 22.81 -1.00 10.47
CA ARG A 405 22.23 -2.34 10.32
C ARG A 405 21.50 -2.51 8.99
N CYS A 406 21.98 -1.91 7.90
CA CYS A 406 21.27 -1.94 6.61
C CYS A 406 21.02 -3.37 6.12
N ALA A 407 21.91 -4.31 6.48
CA ALA A 407 21.79 -5.72 6.15
C ALA A 407 20.65 -6.48 6.88
N ALA A 408 19.95 -5.86 7.84
CA ALA A 408 18.70 -6.42 8.37
C ALA A 408 17.59 -6.47 7.29
N CYS A 409 17.62 -5.50 6.37
CA CYS A 409 16.63 -5.37 5.29
C CYS A 409 17.20 -5.73 3.91
N HIS A 410 18.47 -5.43 3.66
CA HIS A 410 19.11 -5.56 2.35
C HIS A 410 20.11 -6.72 2.30
N THR A 411 20.16 -7.44 1.19
CA THR A 411 21.34 -8.26 0.86
C THR A 411 22.46 -7.33 0.37
N ILE A 412 23.60 -7.30 1.05
CA ILE A 412 24.74 -6.44 0.70
C ILE A 412 26.01 -7.29 0.63
N PRO A 413 26.72 -7.35 -0.52
CA PRO A 413 27.98 -8.09 -0.62
C PRO A 413 29.01 -7.62 0.41
N GLY A 414 29.57 -8.56 1.17
CA GLY A 414 30.60 -8.27 2.17
C GLY A 414 30.10 -7.73 3.51
N ILE A 415 28.78 -7.70 3.73
CA ILE A 415 28.14 -7.38 5.00
C ILE A 415 27.26 -8.56 5.42
N GLU A 416 27.48 -9.07 6.63
CA GLU A 416 26.65 -10.13 7.20
C GLU A 416 25.33 -9.58 7.71
N THR A 417 24.27 -10.39 7.61
CA THR A 417 22.99 -10.08 8.24
C THR A 417 23.20 -9.99 9.75
N PRO A 418 22.86 -8.86 10.40
CA PRO A 418 23.10 -8.72 11.82
C PRO A 418 22.21 -9.69 12.60
N ALA A 419 22.72 -10.20 13.73
CA ALA A 419 21.93 -11.02 14.64
C ALA A 419 20.66 -10.26 15.07
N GLN A 420 19.55 -10.97 15.08
CA GLN A 420 18.22 -10.43 15.30
C GLN A 420 17.98 -10.28 16.81
N GLN A 421 18.38 -9.14 17.35
CA GLN A 421 18.08 -8.75 18.72
C GLN A 421 17.78 -7.26 18.76
N ILE A 422 16.51 -6.92 18.62
CA ILE A 422 15.93 -5.67 19.09
C ILE A 422 14.76 -6.05 20.01
N VAL A 423 14.39 -5.12 20.90
CA VAL A 423 13.27 -5.18 21.85
C VAL A 423 12.11 -6.04 21.35
N ASP A 424 11.69 -6.99 22.20
CA ASP A 424 10.53 -7.84 21.99
C ASP A 424 9.23 -7.02 22.00
N LEU A 425 8.64 -6.84 20.82
CA LEU A 425 7.40 -6.07 20.65
C LEU A 425 6.15 -6.85 21.08
N SER A 426 6.26 -8.03 21.68
CA SER A 426 5.15 -8.64 22.40
C SER A 426 4.89 -7.94 23.74
N LYS A 427 5.84 -7.14 24.24
CA LYS A 427 5.74 -6.35 25.47
C LYS A 427 5.28 -4.91 25.18
N SER A 428 4.65 -4.30 26.18
CA SER A 428 4.19 -2.90 26.09
C SER A 428 5.37 -1.95 25.85
N THR A 429 5.17 -0.96 24.98
CA THR A 429 6.11 0.14 24.75
C THR A 429 5.56 1.40 25.37
N GLU A 430 6.30 1.99 26.30
CA GLU A 430 5.87 3.19 27.04
C GLU A 430 6.49 4.48 26.47
N ASP A 431 7.75 4.43 26.03
CA ASP A 431 8.47 5.60 25.50
C ASP A 431 8.50 5.62 23.96
N TRP A 432 7.40 6.10 23.36
CA TRP A 432 7.30 6.28 21.92
C TRP A 432 8.23 7.37 21.38
N LYS A 433 8.59 8.37 22.19
CA LYS A 433 9.45 9.50 21.77
C LYS A 433 10.89 9.04 21.53
N ASN A 434 11.34 8.04 22.29
CA ASN A 434 12.65 7.41 22.09
C ASN A 434 12.61 6.08 21.32
N SER A 435 11.51 5.82 20.60
CA SER A 435 11.32 4.62 19.75
C SER A 435 11.63 4.87 18.27
N CYS A 436 11.60 3.82 17.45
CA CYS A 436 11.69 3.90 15.98
C CYS A 436 10.50 4.64 15.31
N LEU A 437 9.43 4.92 16.06
CA LEU A 437 8.30 5.75 15.60
C LEU A 437 8.51 7.24 15.89
N ALA A 438 9.64 7.64 16.48
CA ALA A 438 10.01 9.05 16.60
C ALA A 438 10.20 9.71 15.22
N GLU A 439 10.16 11.04 15.20
CA GLU A 439 10.40 11.82 13.98
C GLU A 439 11.90 11.99 13.67
N THR A 440 12.74 11.94 14.70
CA THR A 440 14.17 12.19 14.62
C THR A 440 14.97 10.90 14.66
N THR A 441 16.10 10.88 13.94
CA THR A 441 17.08 9.79 13.94
C THR A 441 17.99 9.85 15.16
N ASP A 442 18.57 8.71 15.53
CA ASP A 442 19.66 8.61 16.50
C ASP A 442 20.69 7.60 15.95
N LEU A 443 21.68 8.11 15.22
CA LEU A 443 22.67 7.29 14.52
C LEU A 443 23.60 6.54 15.48
N GLU A 444 23.89 7.11 16.65
CA GLU A 444 24.72 6.46 17.67
C GLU A 444 24.05 5.19 18.19
N LYS A 445 22.72 5.22 18.37
CA LYS A 445 21.91 4.04 18.72
C LYS A 445 21.46 3.22 17.52
N GLY A 446 21.86 3.58 16.30
CA GLY A 446 21.42 2.92 15.07
C GLY A 446 19.91 3.00 14.82
N ARG A 447 19.22 3.98 15.41
CA ARG A 447 17.77 4.17 15.31
C ARG A 447 17.45 5.10 14.13
N PRO A 448 16.76 4.61 13.10
CA PRO A 448 16.35 5.47 12.00
C PRO A 448 15.00 6.13 12.27
N ALA A 449 14.56 6.98 11.35
CA ALA A 449 13.22 7.56 11.32
C ALA A 449 12.53 7.24 9.99
N TYR A 450 11.21 7.19 10.02
CA TYR A 450 10.37 6.83 8.89
C TYR A 450 9.50 8.04 8.50
N ARG A 451 9.63 8.54 7.26
CA ARG A 451 8.86 9.73 6.82
C ARG A 451 7.41 9.40 6.53
N THR A 452 7.16 8.32 5.79
CA THR A 452 5.84 7.96 5.23
C THR A 452 5.05 6.97 6.10
N ILE A 453 5.43 6.80 7.37
CA ILE A 453 4.75 5.88 8.27
C ILE A 453 3.56 6.57 8.93
N ASP A 454 2.42 5.88 8.98
CA ASP A 454 1.31 6.27 9.85
C ASP A 454 1.64 5.82 11.27
N ARG A 455 2.19 6.76 12.07
CA ARG A 455 2.69 6.47 13.42
C ARG A 455 1.57 6.07 14.36
N GLU A 456 0.47 6.82 14.34
CA GLU A 456 -0.65 6.60 15.25
C GLU A 456 -1.29 5.23 14.99
N ALA A 457 -1.47 4.88 13.70
CA ALA A 457 -1.97 3.57 13.34
C ALA A 457 -1.04 2.45 13.80
N VAL A 458 0.27 2.57 13.57
CA VAL A 458 1.23 1.55 14.02
C VAL A 458 1.23 1.43 15.55
N ILE A 459 1.12 2.54 16.29
CA ILE A 459 0.98 2.52 17.76
C ILE A 459 -0.30 1.77 18.17
N ALA A 460 -1.44 2.06 17.53
CA ALA A 460 -2.71 1.38 17.80
C ALA A 460 -2.58 -0.14 17.56
N TYR A 461 -1.94 -0.55 16.46
CA TYR A 461 -1.67 -1.97 16.17
C TYR A 461 -0.75 -2.63 17.21
N LEU A 462 0.33 -1.96 17.62
CA LEU A 462 1.25 -2.52 18.62
C LEU A 462 0.57 -2.67 19.97
N LYS A 463 -0.22 -1.68 20.39
CA LYS A 463 -1.03 -1.76 21.63
C LYS A 463 -2.03 -2.90 21.56
N SER A 464 -2.76 -3.06 20.46
CA SER A 464 -3.77 -4.11 20.32
C SER A 464 -3.19 -5.52 20.23
N SER A 465 -1.89 -5.67 19.94
CA SER A 465 -1.22 -6.97 19.80
C SER A 465 -0.25 -7.31 20.95
N THR A 466 -0.16 -6.44 21.96
CA THR A 466 0.69 -6.65 23.14
C THR A 466 0.16 -7.85 23.94
N GLY A 467 1.03 -8.81 24.27
CA GLY A 467 0.66 -9.99 25.05
C GLY A 467 -0.35 -10.93 24.39
N ALA A 468 -0.49 -10.87 23.05
CA ALA A 468 -1.43 -11.70 22.30
C ALA A 468 -1.25 -13.21 22.62
N PRO A 469 -2.31 -13.93 23.04
CA PRO A 469 -2.22 -15.32 23.48
C PRO A 469 -2.03 -16.34 22.36
N SER A 470 -2.31 -15.96 21.11
CA SER A 470 -2.26 -16.86 19.97
C SER A 470 -1.37 -16.31 18.84
N PRO A 471 -0.77 -17.19 18.03
CA PRO A 471 -0.10 -16.78 16.81
C PRO A 471 -1.12 -16.34 15.75
N GLU A 472 -0.63 -15.71 14.68
CA GLU A 472 -1.47 -15.42 13.53
C GLU A 472 -1.92 -16.70 12.79
N ASN A 473 -3.19 -16.81 12.43
CA ASN A 473 -3.72 -17.98 11.71
C ASN A 473 -3.37 -17.98 10.21
N GLU A 474 -3.32 -19.16 9.61
CA GLU A 474 -2.92 -19.36 8.20
C GLU A 474 -3.92 -18.78 7.19
N PHE A 475 -5.21 -18.77 7.53
CA PHE A 475 -6.27 -18.23 6.67
C PHE A 475 -6.07 -16.73 6.43
N ASP A 476 -5.91 -15.95 7.50
CA ASP A 476 -5.68 -14.52 7.42
C ASP A 476 -4.31 -14.22 6.79
N ARG A 477 -3.27 -15.01 7.10
CA ARG A 477 -1.97 -14.91 6.41
C ARG A 477 -2.14 -14.98 4.89
N GLY A 478 -2.96 -15.91 4.40
CA GLY A 478 -3.27 -16.03 2.97
C GLY A 478 -3.87 -14.75 2.38
N ARG A 479 -4.80 -14.11 3.10
CA ARG A 479 -5.39 -12.82 2.67
C ARG A 479 -4.34 -11.71 2.62
N TYR A 480 -3.49 -11.59 3.66
CA TYR A 480 -2.44 -10.55 3.67
C TYR A 480 -1.40 -10.74 2.59
N VAL A 481 -1.09 -11.98 2.18
CA VAL A 481 -0.14 -12.20 1.07
C VAL A 481 -0.62 -11.50 -0.20
N LEU A 482 -1.93 -11.46 -0.47
CA LEU A 482 -2.48 -10.77 -1.64
C LEU A 482 -2.27 -9.24 -1.54
N GLU A 483 -2.48 -8.65 -0.36
CA GLU A 483 -2.22 -7.23 -0.10
C GLU A 483 -0.71 -6.91 -0.17
N GLN A 484 0.12 -7.69 0.53
CA GLN A 484 1.58 -7.56 0.54
C GLN A 484 2.20 -7.77 -0.84
N ARG A 485 1.53 -8.48 -1.75
CA ARG A 485 1.98 -8.66 -3.15
C ARG A 485 1.31 -7.68 -4.11
N ASN A 486 0.48 -6.77 -3.60
CA ASN A 486 -0.26 -5.77 -4.36
C ASN A 486 -1.26 -6.35 -5.37
N CYS A 487 -1.69 -7.60 -5.20
CA CYS A 487 -2.57 -8.31 -6.14
C CYS A 487 -3.93 -7.63 -6.26
N ILE A 488 -4.48 -7.21 -5.12
CA ILE A 488 -5.83 -6.63 -4.98
C ILE A 488 -5.95 -5.19 -5.48
N TYR A 489 -4.84 -4.57 -5.91
CA TYR A 489 -4.86 -3.25 -6.55
C TYR A 489 -4.92 -3.33 -8.08
N CYS A 490 -4.73 -4.53 -8.64
CA CYS A 490 -4.99 -4.79 -10.05
C CYS A 490 -6.26 -5.63 -10.22
N HIS A 491 -6.43 -6.65 -9.38
CA HIS A 491 -7.55 -7.57 -9.43
C HIS A 491 -8.59 -7.18 -8.39
N GLU A 492 -9.85 -7.04 -8.82
CA GLU A 492 -10.96 -6.90 -7.91
C GLU A 492 -11.07 -8.14 -7.02
N ARG A 493 -11.14 -7.92 -5.71
CA ARG A 493 -11.36 -8.98 -4.72
C ARG A 493 -11.80 -8.38 -3.40
N ASP A 494 -12.76 -9.01 -2.76
CA ASP A 494 -13.28 -8.59 -1.45
C ASP A 494 -13.76 -7.13 -1.54
N LYS A 495 -13.24 -6.25 -0.68
CA LYS A 495 -13.52 -4.81 -0.66
C LYS A 495 -12.64 -3.98 -1.62
N HIS A 496 -11.76 -4.62 -2.38
CA HIS A 496 -10.82 -3.92 -3.24
C HIS A 496 -11.32 -3.93 -4.67
N GLU A 497 -11.49 -2.73 -5.24
CA GLU A 497 -11.99 -2.50 -6.59
C GLU A 497 -10.95 -2.85 -7.69
N GLY A 498 -9.71 -3.14 -7.31
CA GLY A 498 -8.65 -3.42 -8.27
C GLY A 498 -8.31 -2.20 -9.13
N ILE A 499 -8.08 -2.42 -10.43
CA ILE A 499 -7.61 -1.37 -11.34
C ILE A 499 -8.69 -0.34 -11.70
N THR A 500 -9.98 -0.66 -11.52
CA THR A 500 -11.10 0.20 -11.93
C THR A 500 -11.06 1.56 -11.24
N GLN A 501 -10.67 1.61 -9.96
CA GLN A 501 -10.47 2.83 -9.17
C GLN A 501 -9.56 3.85 -9.88
N ILE A 502 -8.53 3.37 -10.58
CA ILE A 502 -7.53 4.21 -11.26
C ILE A 502 -7.87 4.37 -12.74
N ALA A 503 -8.49 3.36 -13.37
CA ALA A 503 -8.86 3.38 -14.79
C ALA A 503 -9.79 4.56 -15.12
N GLY A 504 -10.80 4.81 -14.29
CA GLY A 504 -11.71 5.95 -14.48
C GLY A 504 -11.00 7.31 -14.39
N GLN A 505 -10.02 7.44 -13.50
CA GLN A 505 -9.19 8.64 -13.40
C GLN A 505 -8.29 8.81 -14.63
N MET A 506 -7.74 7.72 -15.15
CA MET A 506 -6.83 7.74 -16.29
C MET A 506 -7.54 8.06 -17.60
N ALA A 507 -8.73 7.53 -17.83
CA ALA A 507 -9.55 7.85 -19.00
C ALA A 507 -9.94 9.33 -19.05
N LYS A 508 -10.14 9.98 -17.89
CA LYS A 508 -10.37 11.43 -17.81
C LYS A 508 -9.10 12.25 -18.09
N PHE A 509 -7.93 11.70 -17.77
CA PHE A 509 -6.66 12.41 -17.87
C PHE A 509 -6.03 12.35 -19.27
N ASP A 510 -6.14 11.21 -19.94
CA ASP A 510 -5.54 10.99 -21.26
C ASP A 510 -6.64 10.74 -22.30
N PRO A 511 -6.91 11.70 -23.21
CA PRO A 511 -7.89 11.54 -24.27
C PRO A 511 -7.63 10.32 -25.17
N ALA A 512 -6.37 9.84 -25.26
CA ALA A 512 -6.06 8.65 -26.02
C ALA A 512 -6.62 7.35 -25.39
N LEU A 513 -7.01 7.41 -24.11
CA LEU A 513 -7.60 6.30 -23.35
C LEU A 513 -9.12 6.41 -23.21
N ALA A 514 -9.73 7.48 -23.71
CA ALA A 514 -11.18 7.66 -23.65
C ALA A 514 -11.90 6.54 -24.42
N GLY A 515 -12.88 5.89 -23.78
CA GLY A 515 -13.64 4.77 -24.35
C GLY A 515 -12.93 3.41 -24.35
N GLN A 516 -11.70 3.32 -23.78
CA GLN A 516 -10.98 2.06 -23.60
C GLN A 516 -11.08 1.49 -22.18
N SER A 517 -11.72 2.23 -21.26
CA SER A 517 -11.89 1.87 -19.85
C SER A 517 -13.20 1.16 -19.52
N GLU A 518 -14.03 0.85 -20.53
CA GLU A 518 -15.24 0.04 -20.39
C GLU A 518 -14.91 -1.40 -20.81
N GLY A 519 -14.41 -2.20 -19.87
CA GLY A 519 -14.05 -3.59 -20.09
C GLY A 519 -13.99 -4.38 -18.80
#